data_AF-A0A9P7SLD7-F1
#
_entry.id   AF-A0A9P7SLD7-F1
#
_cell.length_a   1.000
_cell.length_b   1.000
_cell.length_c   1.000
_cell.angle_alpha   90.00
_cell.angle_beta   90.00
_cell.angle_gamma   90.00
#
_symmetry.space_group_name_H-M   'P 1'
#
loop_
_entity.id
_entity.type
_entity.pdbx_description
1 polymer ?
#
loop_
_entity_poly.entity_id
_entity_poly.type
_entity_poly.pdbx_seq_one_letter_code
_entity_poly.pdbx_strand_id
1 'polypeptide(L)'
;MSLVNSLYRQVTFDESRPTEREPRPRILMRECSTIFRKNYTMLVAVFGAGFAFEVGFNNGINKWWDHNNRGRQWKDIRSKYVQDGEEDEE
;
A
#
# COMPACT_ATOMS: atom_id res chain seq x y z
N MET A 1 56.74 -28.50 43.39
CA MET A 1 55.50 -28.79 42.63
C MET A 1 54.28 -27.94 43.06
N SER A 2 54.45 -26.76 43.67
CA SER A 2 53.32 -25.93 44.17
C SER A 2 53.01 -24.72 43.27
N LEU A 3 54.00 -24.19 42.54
CA LEU A 3 53.82 -22.99 41.72
C LEU A 3 53.06 -23.24 40.41
N VAL A 4 53.11 -24.46 39.89
CA VAL A 4 52.40 -24.84 38.66
C VAL A 4 50.90 -24.82 38.89
N ASN A 5 50.42 -25.29 40.03
CA ASN A 5 48.99 -25.23 40.40
C ASN A 5 48.51 -23.80 40.72
N SER A 6 49.40 -22.92 41.20
CA SER A 6 49.07 -21.51 41.48
C SER A 6 48.84 -20.70 40.20
N LEU A 7 49.65 -20.95 39.17
CA LEU A 7 49.51 -20.31 37.84
C LEU A 7 48.30 -20.84 37.08
N TYR A 8 47.97 -22.13 37.21
CA TYR A 8 46.74 -22.70 36.63
C TYR A 8 45.47 -22.09 37.22
N ARG A 9 45.51 -21.65 38.50
CA ARG A 9 44.36 -21.01 39.17
C ARG A 9 44.15 -19.55 38.74
N GLN A 10 45.20 -18.85 38.31
CA GLN A 10 45.11 -17.47 37.82
C GLN A 10 44.55 -17.38 36.40
N VAL A 11 44.89 -18.34 35.52
CA VAL A 11 44.42 -18.33 34.12
C VAL A 11 42.93 -18.66 34.00
N THR A 12 42.34 -19.36 34.97
CA THR A 12 40.90 -19.68 35.01
C THR A 12 40.04 -18.65 35.75
N PHE A 13 40.58 -17.48 36.11
CA PHE A 13 39.81 -16.42 36.78
C PHE A 13 39.98 -15.07 36.05
N ASP A 14 39.44 -14.99 34.84
CA ASP A 14 38.94 -13.71 34.30
C ASP A 14 37.69 -13.98 33.45
N GLU A 15 36.71 -14.66 34.04
CA GLU A 15 35.35 -14.76 33.52
C GLU A 15 34.40 -13.91 34.37
N SER A 16 34.85 -12.70 34.72
CA SER A 16 34.04 -11.76 35.50
C SER A 16 34.28 -10.31 35.08
N ARG A 17 34.35 -10.05 33.78
CA ARG A 17 33.87 -8.78 33.25
C ARG A 17 32.66 -9.04 32.37
N PRO A 18 31.44 -8.71 32.83
CA PRO A 18 30.36 -8.56 31.88
C PRO A 18 30.83 -7.48 30.91
N THR A 19 31.04 -7.82 29.64
CA THR A 19 31.03 -6.81 28.61
C THR A 19 29.67 -6.13 28.75
N GLU A 20 29.63 -4.93 29.30
CA GLU A 20 28.49 -4.03 29.23
C GLU A 20 28.28 -3.73 27.75
N ARG A 21 27.63 -4.68 27.06
CA ARG A 21 27.05 -4.44 25.76
C ARG A 21 25.81 -3.62 26.07
N GLU A 22 25.97 -2.31 26.07
CA GLU A 22 24.87 -1.37 25.85
C GLU A 22 23.84 -2.05 24.92
N PRO A 23 22.62 -2.38 25.39
CA PRO A 23 21.59 -2.88 24.50
C PRO A 23 21.18 -1.70 23.63
N ARG A 24 21.89 -1.48 22.51
CA ARG A 24 21.47 -0.52 21.50
C ARG A 24 20.00 -0.83 21.22
N PRO A 25 19.07 0.09 21.53
CA PRO A 25 17.68 -0.21 21.32
C PRO A 25 17.56 -0.44 19.82
N ARG A 26 17.18 -1.66 19.41
CA ARG A 26 16.80 -1.92 18.02
C ARG A 26 15.45 -1.24 17.79
N ILE A 27 15.44 0.08 17.82
CA ILE A 27 14.38 0.92 17.26
C ILE A 27 14.59 0.93 15.75
N LEU A 28 14.64 -0.26 15.15
CA LEU A 28 14.49 -0.39 13.72
C LEU A 28 13.04 -0.81 13.56
N MET A 29 12.17 0.20 13.53
CA MET A 29 10.78 0.06 13.12
C MET A 29 10.77 -0.83 11.89
N ARG A 30 10.23 -2.03 12.06
CA ARG A 30 10.07 -2.98 10.97
C ARG A 30 8.80 -2.54 10.24
N GLU A 31 8.93 -1.53 9.38
CA GLU A 31 7.92 -1.17 8.38
C GLU A 31 7.80 -2.35 7.41
N CYS A 32 7.10 -3.40 7.83
CA CYS A 32 6.74 -4.51 6.98
C CYS A 32 5.50 -4.09 6.22
N SER A 33 5.66 -3.75 4.94
CA SER A 33 4.52 -3.62 4.03
C SER A 33 3.78 -4.96 3.99
N THR A 34 2.66 -5.03 4.72
CA THR A 34 1.84 -6.24 4.85
C THR A 34 1.22 -6.65 3.52
N ILE A 35 1.09 -5.70 2.60
CA ILE A 35 0.47 -5.86 1.28
C ILE A 35 1.46 -6.49 0.28
N PHE A 36 2.72 -6.07 0.28
CA PHE A 36 3.73 -6.51 -0.69
C PHE A 36 4.64 -7.65 -0.22
N ARG A 37 4.50 -8.13 1.03
CA ARG A 37 5.41 -9.12 1.60
C ARG A 37 5.14 -10.57 1.14
N LYS A 38 3.94 -10.88 0.64
CA LYS A 38 3.58 -12.21 0.17
C LYS A 38 3.08 -12.14 -1.28
N ASN A 39 3.53 -13.07 -2.13
CA ASN A 39 3.19 -13.06 -3.56
C ASN A 39 1.66 -13.07 -3.80
N TYR A 40 0.91 -13.87 -3.04
CA TYR A 40 -0.54 -13.92 -3.19
C TYR A 40 -1.26 -12.69 -2.63
N THR A 41 -0.75 -12.04 -1.57
CA THR A 41 -1.37 -10.83 -1.02
C THR A 41 -1.22 -9.66 -1.98
N MET A 42 -0.09 -9.59 -2.69
CA MET A 42 0.11 -8.62 -3.76
C MET A 42 -0.96 -8.77 -4.87
N LEU A 43 -1.21 -9.99 -5.33
CA LEU A 43 -2.20 -10.23 -6.39
C LEU A 43 -3.60 -9.79 -5.98
N VAL A 44 -4.04 -10.19 -4.78
CA VAL A 44 -5.36 -9.79 -4.24
C VAL A 44 -5.43 -8.27 -4.09
N ALA A 45 -4.37 -7.63 -3.61
CA ALA A 45 -4.35 -6.18 -3.44
C ALA A 45 -4.42 -5.44 -4.78
N VAL A 46 -3.65 -5.87 -5.78
CA VAL A 46 -3.63 -5.24 -7.11
C VAL A 46 -4.98 -5.42 -7.82
N PHE A 47 -5.54 -6.63 -7.82
CA PHE A 47 -6.85 -6.87 -8.44
C PHE A 47 -7.98 -6.17 -7.69
N GLY A 48 -7.97 -6.21 -6.36
CA GLY A 48 -8.96 -5.52 -5.53
C GLY A 48 -8.90 -4.00 -5.73
N ALA A 49 -7.69 -3.43 -5.72
CA ALA A 49 -7.49 -2.01 -6.00
C ALA A 49 -7.89 -1.64 -7.43
N GLY A 50 -7.55 -2.48 -8.42
CA GLY A 50 -7.93 -2.28 -9.81
C GLY A 50 -9.44 -2.20 -9.99
N PHE A 51 -10.19 -3.15 -9.43
CA PHE A 51 -11.65 -3.16 -9.50
C PHE A 51 -12.28 -1.95 -8.77
N ALA A 52 -11.81 -1.65 -7.55
CA ALA A 52 -12.30 -0.51 -6.80
C ALA A 52 -12.01 0.82 -7.51
N PHE A 53 -10.81 0.94 -8.11
CA PHE A 53 -10.41 2.10 -8.89
C PHE A 53 -11.25 2.24 -10.15
N GLU A 54 -11.48 1.16 -10.91
CA GLU A 54 -12.32 1.19 -12.12
C GLU A 54 -13.71 1.76 -11.84
N VAL A 55 -14.39 1.25 -10.82
CA VAL A 55 -15.74 1.72 -10.44
C VAL A 55 -15.73 3.19 -10.02
N GLY A 56 -14.80 3.57 -9.14
CA GLY A 56 -14.72 4.94 -8.63
C GLY A 56 -14.30 5.96 -9.68
N PHE A 57 -13.27 5.61 -10.46
CA PHE A 57 -12.66 6.48 -11.47
C PHE A 57 -13.60 6.72 -12.64
N ASN A 58 -14.23 5.66 -13.18
CA ASN A 58 -15.19 5.82 -14.28
C ASN A 58 -16.34 6.74 -13.87
N ASN A 59 -16.95 6.52 -12.70
CA ASN A 59 -18.04 7.36 -12.22
C ASN A 59 -17.59 8.80 -11.96
N GLY A 60 -16.40 8.99 -11.37
CA GLY A 60 -15.86 10.31 -11.07
C GLY A 60 -15.54 11.12 -12.33
N ILE A 61 -14.78 10.53 -13.24
CA ILE A 61 -14.34 11.20 -14.47
C ILE A 61 -15.51 11.42 -15.43
N ASN A 62 -16.43 10.45 -15.59
CA ASN A 62 -17.63 10.66 -16.41
C ASN A 62 -18.46 11.84 -15.88
N LYS A 63 -18.70 11.90 -14.56
CA LYS A 63 -19.45 13.02 -13.96
C LYS A 63 -18.75 14.36 -14.15
N TRP A 64 -17.43 14.40 -14.00
CA TRP A 64 -16.64 15.60 -14.22
C TRP A 64 -16.69 16.05 -15.69
N TRP A 65 -16.49 15.11 -16.61
CA TRP A 65 -16.56 15.35 -18.05
C TRP A 65 -17.95 15.84 -18.48
N ASP A 66 -18.98 15.19 -17.96
CA ASP A 66 -20.38 15.54 -18.21
C ASP A 66 -20.70 16.95 -17.74
N HIS A 67 -20.19 17.34 -16.58
CA HIS A 67 -20.36 18.69 -16.04
C HIS A 67 -19.65 19.75 -16.89
N ASN A 68 -18.44 19.45 -17.34
CA ASN A 68 -17.65 20.37 -18.15
C ASN A 68 -18.20 20.54 -19.58
N ASN A 69 -18.85 19.51 -20.13
CA ASN A 69 -19.39 19.51 -21.49
C ASN A 69 -20.93 19.63 -21.54
N ARG A 70 -21.55 20.18 -20.50
CA ARG A 70 -23.00 20.40 -20.45
C ARG A 70 -23.50 21.18 -21.66
N GLY A 71 -24.62 20.75 -22.23
CA GLY A 71 -25.27 21.40 -23.37
C GLY A 71 -24.60 21.14 -24.71
N ARG A 72 -23.49 20.39 -24.75
CA ARG A 72 -22.81 19.95 -25.98
C ARG A 72 -22.90 18.44 -26.20
N GLN A 73 -23.37 17.70 -25.20
CA GLN A 73 -23.46 16.25 -25.29
C GLN A 73 -24.74 15.85 -26.01
N TRP A 74 -24.67 14.78 -26.79
CA TRP A 74 -25.84 14.22 -27.48
C TRP A 74 -27.00 13.98 -26.50
N LYS A 75 -26.73 13.46 -25.30
CA LYS A 75 -27.76 13.23 -24.27
C LYS A 75 -28.49 14.50 -23.81
N ASP A 76 -27.87 15.67 -23.93
CA ASP A 76 -28.48 16.96 -23.56
C ASP A 76 -29.26 17.58 -24.73
N ILE A 77 -28.91 17.26 -25.97
CA ILE A 77 -29.48 17.88 -27.19
C ILE A 77 -30.50 16.97 -27.89
N ARG A 78 -30.42 15.65 -27.69
CA ARG A 78 -31.23 14.64 -28.39
C ARG A 78 -32.73 14.87 -28.32
N SER A 79 -33.23 15.46 -27.23
CA SER A 79 -34.66 15.75 -27.07
C SER A 79 -35.19 16.63 -28.19
N LYS A 80 -34.37 17.56 -28.70
CA LYS A 80 -34.74 18.48 -29.78
C LYS A 80 -34.87 17.80 -31.15
N TYR A 81 -34.20 16.69 -31.38
CA TYR A 81 -34.18 16.02 -32.69
C TYR A 81 -35.04 14.76 -32.74
N VAL A 82 -35.37 14.19 -31.58
CA VAL A 82 -36.23 13.00 -31.52
C VAL A 82 -37.71 13.39 -31.49
N GLN A 83 -38.07 14.54 -30.89
CA GLN A 83 -39.44 15.06 -30.94
C GLN A 83 -39.80 15.65 -32.32
N ASP A 84 -38.87 16.36 -32.96
CA ASP A 84 -39.05 16.84 -34.35
C ASP A 84 -39.29 15.70 -35.37
N GLY A 85 -39.02 14.44 -35.03
CA GLY A 85 -39.34 13.28 -35.88
C GLY A 85 -40.72 12.65 -35.60
N GLU A 86 -41.38 13.02 -34.50
CA GLU A 86 -42.73 12.56 -34.12
C GLU A 86 -43.80 13.63 -34.41
N GLU A 87 -43.43 14.91 -34.51
CA GLU A 87 -44.35 16.04 -34.81
C GLU A 87 -44.63 16.25 -36.31
N ASP A 88 -43.89 15.58 -37.22
CA ASP A 88 -44.08 15.65 -38.67
C ASP A 88 -45.07 14.57 -39.23
N GLU A 89 -45.70 13.76 -38.36
CA GLU A 89 -46.66 12.69 -38.73
C GLU A 89 -48.14 12.98 -38.34
N GLU A 90 -48.52 14.24 -38.05
CA GLU A 90 -49.93 14.66 -37.85
C GLU A 90 -50.41 15.75 -38.83
#